data_AF-A6Y7G8-F1
#
_entry.id   AF-A6Y7G8-F1
#
_cell.length_a   1.000
_cell.length_b   1.000
_cell.length_c   1.000
_cell.angle_alpha   90.00
_cell.angle_beta   90.00
_cell.angle_gamma   90.00
#
_symmetry.space_group_name_H-M   'P 1'
#
loop_
_entity.id
_entity.type
_entity.pdbx_description
1 polymer ?
#
loop_
_entity_poly.entity_id
_entity_poly.type
_entity_poly.pdbx_seq_one_letter_code
_entity_poly.pdbx_strand_id
1 'polypeptide(L)'
;EGALITPSVFLQRNAPDDMHNVWCEHGYYQNDPVQQRATRRTTPFVWSYRTEGRTEGVEYVGHQHRQVTRYLCDSDMGTGVTVPLHLPGGAFATFSAAVNATQAEAPRLAEAQLPPFLLLAHAFQARAQELLDPQERRCHHIALTRRERECLQYSAKGMTAKS
;
A
#
# COMPACT_ATOMS: atom_id res chain seq x y z
N GLU A 1 9.96 7.66 13.80
CA GLU A 1 9.08 6.62 13.19
C GLU A 1 8.19 7.28 12.15
N GLY A 2 8.05 6.71 10.96
CA GLY A 2 7.19 7.25 9.92
C GLY A 2 5.79 6.67 10.04
N ALA A 3 4.79 7.51 10.32
CA ALA A 3 3.40 7.10 10.23
C ALA A 3 3.01 6.93 8.75
N LEU A 4 2.20 5.90 8.43
CA LEU A 4 1.54 5.83 7.13
C LEU A 4 0.64 7.05 6.99
N ILE A 5 0.84 7.83 5.93
CA ILE A 5 -0.03 8.94 5.54
C ILE A 5 -1.00 8.45 4.48
N THR A 6 -2.21 9.01 4.44
CA THR A 6 -3.15 8.78 3.33
C THR A 6 -2.44 9.16 2.02
N PRO A 7 -2.51 8.32 0.97
CA PRO A 7 -1.80 8.58 -0.27
C PRO A 7 -2.41 9.79 -0.98
N SER A 8 -1.60 10.53 -1.76
CA SER A 8 -2.11 11.64 -2.58
C SER A 8 -3.12 11.16 -3.63
N VAL A 9 -3.04 9.89 -4.02
CA VAL A 9 -3.94 9.24 -4.96
C VAL A 9 -4.38 7.89 -4.38
N PHE A 10 -5.68 7.72 -4.16
CA PHE A 10 -6.30 6.44 -3.83
C PHE A 10 -7.35 6.11 -4.88
N LEU A 11 -7.11 5.04 -5.64
CA LEU A 11 -8.01 4.57 -6.71
C LEU A 11 -8.45 3.15 -6.42
N GLN A 12 -9.76 2.93 -6.56
CA GLN A 12 -10.38 1.63 -6.43
C GLN A 12 -11.20 1.29 -7.67
N ARG A 13 -11.30 0.00 -7.98
CA ARG A 13 -12.14 -0.55 -9.05
C ARG A 13 -12.75 -1.84 -8.53
N ASN A 14 -14.02 -2.09 -8.87
CA ASN A 14 -14.76 -3.29 -8.44
C ASN A 14 -14.73 -3.49 -6.91
N ALA A 15 -14.91 -2.39 -6.17
CA ALA A 15 -14.91 -2.35 -4.72
C ALA A 15 -16.22 -1.69 -4.23
N PRO A 16 -16.62 -1.87 -2.97
CA PRO A 16 -17.82 -1.22 -2.45
C PRO A 16 -17.76 0.31 -2.58
N ASP A 17 -18.91 0.93 -2.82
CA ASP A 17 -19.02 2.36 -3.12
C ASP A 17 -18.52 3.26 -1.97
N ASP A 18 -18.65 2.79 -0.73
CA ASP A 18 -18.22 3.49 0.48
C ASP A 18 -16.73 3.29 0.81
N MET A 19 -16.02 2.40 0.11
CA MET A 19 -14.64 2.05 0.42
C MET A 19 -13.71 3.27 0.39
N HIS A 20 -13.88 4.18 -0.58
CA HIS A 20 -13.07 5.38 -0.67
C HIS A 20 -13.24 6.27 0.57
N ASN A 21 -14.47 6.46 1.02
CA ASN A 21 -14.78 7.27 2.19
C ASN A 21 -14.18 6.66 3.47
N VAL A 22 -14.34 5.35 3.67
CA VAL A 22 -13.80 4.72 4.90
C VAL A 22 -12.27 4.61 4.88
N TRP A 23 -11.64 4.40 3.70
CA TRP A 23 -10.18 4.41 3.54
C TRP A 23 -9.54 5.78 3.74
N CYS A 24 -10.09 6.83 3.11
CA CYS A 24 -9.51 8.16 3.14
C CYS A 24 -9.88 8.95 4.40
N GLU A 25 -11.16 8.92 4.80
CA GLU A 25 -11.70 9.81 5.85
C GLU A 25 -11.76 9.16 7.24
N HIS A 26 -11.91 7.84 7.32
CA HIS A 26 -12.08 7.12 8.59
C HIS A 26 -10.82 6.39 9.07
N GLY A 27 -9.67 6.72 8.45
CA GLY A 27 -8.37 6.22 8.87
C GLY A 27 -8.11 4.75 8.57
N TYR A 28 -8.90 4.11 7.70
CA TYR A 28 -8.71 2.68 7.40
C TYR A 28 -7.37 2.46 6.69
N TYR A 29 -6.90 3.41 5.88
CA TYR A 29 -5.59 3.28 5.21
C TYR A 29 -4.42 3.13 6.19
N GLN A 30 -4.39 3.93 7.26
CA GLN A 30 -3.34 3.90 8.29
C GLN A 30 -3.39 2.62 9.12
N ASN A 31 -4.60 2.10 9.29
CA ASN A 31 -4.86 0.91 10.08
C ASN A 31 -4.86 -0.38 9.26
N ASP A 32 -4.73 -0.29 7.92
CA ASP A 32 -4.73 -1.43 7.01
C ASP A 32 -3.43 -2.24 7.19
N PRO A 33 -3.52 -3.47 7.73
CA PRO A 33 -2.38 -4.36 7.96
C PRO A 33 -1.59 -4.69 6.69
N VAL A 34 -2.25 -4.68 5.53
CA VAL A 34 -1.64 -4.93 4.22
C VAL A 34 -0.77 -3.75 3.83
N GLN A 35 -1.24 -2.51 3.99
CA GLN A 35 -0.42 -1.32 3.70
C GLN A 35 0.76 -1.20 4.66
N GLN A 36 0.54 -1.49 5.94
CA GLN A 36 1.63 -1.52 6.94
C GLN A 36 2.73 -2.52 6.56
N ARG A 37 2.38 -3.68 6.00
CA ARG A 37 3.37 -4.65 5.49
C ARG A 37 4.04 -4.18 4.22
N ALA A 38 3.27 -3.62 3.29
CA ALA A 38 3.79 -3.15 2.02
C ALA A 38 4.91 -2.11 2.21
N THR A 39 4.77 -1.20 3.17
CA THR A 39 5.82 -0.18 3.46
C THR A 39 7.16 -0.76 3.94
N ARG A 40 7.18 -2.02 4.38
CA ARG A 40 8.37 -2.74 4.86
C ARG A 40 8.89 -3.78 3.87
N ARG A 41 8.29 -3.87 2.68
CA ARG A 41 8.58 -4.89 1.67
C ARG A 41 9.01 -4.27 0.35
N THR A 42 9.81 -5.04 -0.39
CA THR A 42 10.21 -4.74 -1.78
C THR A 42 9.72 -5.80 -2.76
N THR A 43 9.11 -6.87 -2.27
CA THR A 43 8.60 -7.99 -3.05
C THR A 43 7.09 -8.11 -2.93
N PRO A 44 6.40 -8.60 -3.97
CA PRO A 44 4.97 -8.83 -3.91
C PRO A 44 4.66 -9.96 -2.92
N PHE A 45 3.49 -9.93 -2.31
CA PHE A 45 3.09 -10.91 -1.31
C PHE A 45 1.60 -11.20 -1.38
N VAL A 46 1.27 -12.44 -1.02
CA VAL A 46 -0.10 -12.91 -0.85
C VAL A 46 -0.51 -12.72 0.61
N TRP A 47 -1.72 -12.24 0.84
CA TRP A 47 -2.25 -11.98 2.18
C TRP A 47 -3.66 -12.54 2.35
N SER A 48 -4.02 -12.83 3.60
CA SER A 48 -5.37 -13.22 4.00
C SER A 48 -5.74 -12.67 5.37
N TYR A 49 -6.95 -12.14 5.47
CA TYR A 49 -7.61 -11.76 6.72
C TYR A 49 -8.29 -12.95 7.42
N ARG A 50 -8.33 -14.12 6.78
CA ARG A 50 -8.96 -15.35 7.28
C ARG A 50 -7.90 -16.29 7.86
N THR A 51 -8.16 -16.79 9.08
CA THR A 51 -7.24 -17.68 9.80
C THR A 51 -7.36 -19.16 9.41
N GLU A 52 -8.49 -19.55 8.84
CA GLU A 52 -8.79 -20.94 8.51
C GLU A 52 -8.04 -21.34 7.24
N GLY A 53 -7.28 -22.43 7.29
CA GLY A 53 -6.51 -22.92 6.14
C GLY A 53 -5.23 -22.14 5.89
N ARG A 54 -4.42 -21.91 6.94
CA ARG A 54 -3.05 -21.38 6.79
C ARG A 54 -2.33 -22.15 5.69
N THR A 55 -2.06 -21.45 4.59
CA THR A 55 -1.40 -21.98 3.41
C THR A 55 0.01 -21.39 3.39
N GLU A 56 1.01 -22.24 3.15
CA GLU A 56 2.40 -21.79 2.97
C GLU A 56 2.46 -20.81 1.81
N GLY A 57 3.08 -19.63 2.00
CA GLY A 57 3.10 -18.57 0.99
C GLY A 57 2.06 -17.45 1.19
N VAL A 58 1.03 -17.69 2.02
CA VAL A 58 0.01 -16.69 2.36
C VAL A 58 0.22 -16.11 3.74
N GLU A 59 0.39 -14.79 3.80
CA GLU A 59 0.56 -14.08 5.05
C GLU A 59 -0.77 -13.76 5.71
N TYR A 60 -0.94 -14.18 6.97
CA TYR A 60 -2.11 -13.81 7.75
C TYR A 60 -1.98 -12.39 8.34
N VAL A 61 -2.99 -11.54 8.12
CA VAL A 61 -2.96 -10.11 8.48
C VAL A 61 -4.07 -9.65 9.44
N GLY A 62 -5.04 -10.51 9.78
CA GLY A 62 -6.31 -10.12 10.42
C GLY A 62 -6.32 -9.82 11.93
N HIS A 63 -5.17 -9.80 12.63
CA HIS A 63 -5.15 -9.48 14.08
C HIS A 63 -4.91 -8.01 14.42
N GLN A 64 -4.53 -7.17 13.46
CA GLN A 64 -4.07 -5.80 13.77
C GLN A 64 -5.19 -4.77 13.84
N HIS A 65 -6.23 -4.85 12.98
CA HIS A 65 -7.35 -3.90 13.02
C HIS A 65 -8.68 -4.56 12.67
N ARG A 66 -9.53 -4.82 13.69
CA ARG A 66 -10.76 -5.61 13.54
C ARG A 66 -11.76 -5.00 12.55
N GLN A 67 -11.87 -3.67 12.47
CA GLN A 67 -12.83 -3.02 11.58
C GLN A 67 -12.45 -3.20 10.11
N VAL A 68 -11.17 -3.03 9.77
CA VAL A 68 -10.66 -3.26 8.41
C VAL A 68 -10.80 -4.73 8.02
N THR A 69 -10.44 -5.64 8.93
CA THR A 69 -10.60 -7.09 8.72
C THR A 69 -12.06 -7.46 8.45
N ARG A 70 -13.00 -6.97 9.26
CA ARG A 70 -14.44 -7.23 9.07
C ARG A 70 -14.92 -6.70 7.73
N TYR A 71 -14.66 -5.42 7.45
CA TYR A 71 -15.07 -4.78 6.20
C TYR A 71 -14.62 -5.57 4.96
N LEU A 72 -13.34 -5.94 4.91
CA LEU A 72 -12.80 -6.68 3.76
C LEU A 72 -13.35 -8.11 3.69
N CYS A 73 -13.52 -8.80 4.82
CA CYS A 73 -14.11 -10.13 4.83
C CYS A 73 -15.59 -10.12 4.42
N ASP A 74 -16.36 -9.13 4.87
CA ASP A 74 -17.80 -8.97 4.59
C ASP A 74 -18.03 -8.51 3.13
N SER A 75 -17.02 -7.92 2.50
CA SER A 75 -17.04 -7.50 1.09
C SER A 75 -16.42 -8.53 0.13
N ASP A 76 -16.20 -9.77 0.57
CA ASP A 76 -15.51 -10.83 -0.19
C ASP A 76 -14.09 -10.46 -0.68
N MET A 77 -13.44 -9.52 0.00
CA MET A 77 -12.07 -9.04 -0.25
C MET A 77 -11.06 -9.55 0.79
N GLY A 78 -11.35 -10.69 1.43
CA GLY A 78 -10.59 -11.21 2.56
C GLY A 78 -9.22 -11.81 2.21
N THR A 79 -8.95 -12.11 0.94
CA THR A 79 -7.69 -12.68 0.46
C THR A 79 -7.25 -11.96 -0.79
N GLY A 80 -5.95 -11.74 -0.95
CA GLY A 80 -5.45 -10.99 -2.10
C GLY A 80 -3.95 -10.96 -2.25
N VAL A 81 -3.51 -10.10 -3.16
CA VAL A 81 -2.12 -9.87 -3.51
C VAL A 81 -1.82 -8.38 -3.45
N THR A 82 -0.65 -8.02 -2.95
CA THR A 82 -0.15 -6.65 -3.00
C THR A 82 1.28 -6.60 -3.52
N VAL A 83 1.52 -5.65 -4.42
CA VAL A 83 2.83 -5.30 -4.95
C VAL A 83 3.25 -3.94 -4.38
N PRO A 84 4.28 -3.87 -3.51
CA PRO A 84 4.88 -2.61 -3.12
C PRO A 84 5.76 -2.07 -4.26
N LEU A 85 5.60 -0.78 -4.59
CA LEU A 85 6.32 -0.11 -5.66
C LEU A 85 7.12 1.06 -5.08
N HIS A 86 8.44 0.94 -5.11
CA HIS A 86 9.38 2.00 -4.73
C HIS A 86 9.71 2.83 -5.96
N LEU A 87 9.37 4.11 -5.94
CA LEU A 87 9.40 5.01 -7.09
C LEU A 87 10.55 6.02 -6.96
N PRO A 88 10.94 6.67 -8.07
CA PRO A 88 11.94 7.74 -8.04
C PRO A 88 11.58 8.84 -7.04
N GLY A 89 12.61 9.42 -6.41
CA GLY A 89 12.42 10.49 -5.42
C GLY A 89 11.92 10.01 -4.05
N GLY A 90 11.95 8.70 -3.77
CA GLY A 90 11.49 8.13 -2.50
C GLY A 90 9.97 8.04 -2.39
N ALA A 91 9.25 8.22 -3.51
CA ALA A 91 7.82 8.01 -3.56
C ALA A 91 7.51 6.50 -3.43
N PHE A 92 6.32 6.20 -2.91
CA PHE A 92 5.87 4.85 -2.64
C PHE A 92 4.43 4.67 -3.11
N ALA A 93 4.16 3.55 -3.77
CA ALA A 93 2.82 3.16 -4.18
C ALA A 93 2.58 1.68 -3.86
N THR A 94 1.32 1.31 -3.72
CA THR A 94 0.90 -0.10 -3.63
C THR A 94 -0.09 -0.39 -4.74
N PHE A 95 0.04 -1.56 -5.34
CA PHE A 95 -0.94 -2.09 -6.28
C PHE A 95 -1.50 -3.37 -5.67
N SER A 96 -2.80 -3.38 -5.38
CA SER A 96 -3.45 -4.45 -4.63
C SER A 96 -4.67 -4.99 -5.34
N ALA A 97 -4.90 -6.30 -5.24
CA ALA A 97 -6.11 -6.94 -5.71
C ALA A 97 -6.59 -7.97 -4.69
N ALA A 98 -7.90 -8.03 -4.50
CA ALA A 98 -8.55 -9.15 -3.84
C ALA A 98 -8.87 -10.23 -4.87
N VAL A 99 -8.79 -11.50 -4.48
CA VAL A 99 -9.20 -12.62 -5.34
C VAL A 99 -10.67 -12.94 -5.12
N ASN A 100 -11.42 -13.06 -6.20
CA ASN A 100 -12.81 -13.52 -6.17
C ASN A 100 -12.84 -15.04 -6.33
N ALA A 101 -12.73 -15.76 -5.22
CA ALA A 101 -12.77 -17.21 -5.17
C ALA A 101 -13.31 -17.69 -3.82
N THR A 102 -13.70 -18.96 -3.75
CA THR A 102 -14.07 -19.56 -2.47
C THR A 102 -12.90 -19.51 -1.49
N GLN A 103 -13.19 -19.50 -0.18
CA GLN A 103 -12.16 -19.41 0.85
C GLN A 103 -11.09 -20.53 0.75
N ALA A 104 -11.47 -21.72 0.30
CA ALA A 104 -10.55 -22.85 0.12
C ALA A 104 -9.66 -22.74 -1.13
N GLU A 105 -10.07 -21.95 -2.13
CA GLU A 105 -9.35 -21.78 -3.40
C GLU A 105 -8.55 -20.49 -3.45
N ALA A 106 -9.00 -19.46 -2.73
CA ALA A 106 -8.44 -18.11 -2.75
C ALA A 106 -6.91 -18.06 -2.52
N PRO A 107 -6.32 -18.75 -1.52
CA PRO A 107 -4.87 -18.77 -1.33
C PRO A 107 -4.09 -19.22 -2.59
N ARG A 108 -4.49 -20.37 -3.15
CA ARG A 108 -3.83 -20.95 -4.34
C ARG A 108 -4.00 -20.09 -5.57
N LEU A 109 -5.19 -19.50 -5.75
CA LEU A 109 -5.42 -18.57 -6.86
C LEU A 109 -4.56 -17.31 -6.71
N ALA A 110 -4.47 -16.73 -5.52
CA ALA A 110 -3.67 -15.54 -5.27
C ALA A 110 -2.18 -15.79 -5.52
N GLU A 111 -1.64 -16.94 -5.09
CA GLU A 111 -0.26 -17.35 -5.39
C GLU A 111 -0.03 -17.54 -6.89
N ALA A 112 -0.93 -18.21 -7.59
CA ALA A 112 -0.83 -18.42 -9.04
C ALA A 112 -0.87 -17.10 -9.83
N GLN A 113 -1.58 -16.09 -9.33
CA GLN A 113 -1.67 -14.77 -9.95
C GLN A 113 -0.53 -13.82 -9.55
N LEU A 114 0.31 -14.18 -8.57
CA LEU A 114 1.37 -13.30 -8.07
C LEU A 114 2.34 -12.83 -9.17
N PRO A 115 2.89 -13.70 -10.04
CA PRO A 115 3.80 -13.25 -11.11
C PRO A 115 3.16 -12.33 -12.17
N PRO A 116 2.01 -12.66 -12.80
CA PRO A 116 1.40 -11.74 -13.76
C PRO A 116 0.94 -10.44 -13.11
N PHE A 117 0.50 -10.48 -11.85
CA PHE A 117 0.09 -9.29 -11.12
C PHE A 117 1.26 -8.33 -10.84
N LEU A 118 2.45 -8.86 -10.54
CA LEU A 118 3.68 -8.06 -10.44
C LEU A 118 3.97 -7.30 -11.74
N LEU A 119 3.88 -7.99 -12.88
CA LEU A 119 4.10 -7.36 -14.19
C LEU A 119 3.06 -6.27 -14.46
N LEU A 120 1.78 -6.54 -14.18
CA LEU A 120 0.70 -5.58 -14.33
C LEU A 120 0.91 -4.35 -13.46
N ALA A 121 1.33 -4.52 -12.20
CA ALA A 121 1.59 -3.41 -11.29
C ALA A 121 2.66 -2.46 -11.84
N HIS A 122 3.78 -2.99 -12.33
CA HIS A 122 4.83 -2.17 -12.92
C HIS A 122 4.41 -1.51 -14.25
N ALA A 123 3.71 -2.25 -15.12
CA ALA A 123 3.21 -1.71 -16.38
C ALA A 123 2.18 -0.59 -16.16
N PHE A 124 1.25 -0.78 -15.22
CA PHE A 124 0.27 0.23 -14.84
C PHE A 124 0.97 1.45 -14.26
N GLN A 125 1.91 1.26 -13.33
CA GLN A 125 2.62 2.35 -12.69
C GLN A 125 3.43 3.20 -13.68
N ALA A 126 4.06 2.58 -14.67
CA ALA A 126 4.76 3.31 -15.73
C ALA A 126 3.83 4.26 -16.48
N ARG A 127 2.59 3.85 -16.74
CA ARG A 127 1.57 4.71 -17.38
C ARG A 127 0.96 5.73 -16.43
N ALA A 128 0.68 5.35 -15.19
CA ALA A 128 0.20 6.29 -14.18
C ALA A 128 1.18 7.44 -13.96
N GLN A 129 2.49 7.16 -13.97
CA GLN A 129 3.53 8.18 -13.90
C GLN A 129 3.56 9.11 -15.11
N GLU A 130 2.99 8.76 -16.26
CA GLU A 130 2.88 9.67 -17.40
C GLU A 130 1.63 10.55 -17.27
N LEU A 131 0.53 9.97 -16.77
CA LEU A 131 -0.81 10.57 -16.79
C LEU A 131 -1.15 11.45 -15.58
N LEU A 132 -0.62 11.15 -14.38
CA LEU A 132 -0.93 11.91 -13.17
C LEU A 132 -0.37 13.33 -13.25
N ASP A 133 -1.06 14.33 -12.69
CA ASP A 133 -0.52 15.70 -12.64
C ASP A 133 0.79 15.72 -11.82
N PRO A 134 1.83 16.48 -12.22
CA PRO A 134 3.03 16.67 -11.41
C PRO A 134 2.77 17.06 -9.95
N GLN A 135 1.65 17.72 -9.64
CA GLN A 135 1.21 18.02 -8.28
C GLN A 135 0.80 16.76 -7.51
N GLU A 136 0.02 15.86 -8.11
CA GLU A 136 -0.43 14.60 -7.49
C GLU A 136 0.74 13.65 -7.19
N ARG A 137 1.86 13.82 -7.91
CA ARG A 137 3.11 13.07 -7.70
C ARG A 137 3.93 13.58 -6.52
N ARG A 138 3.59 14.71 -5.92
CA ARG A 138 4.34 15.32 -4.82
C ARG A 138 3.67 15.05 -3.48
N CYS A 139 4.51 14.90 -2.45
CA CYS A 139 4.02 14.95 -1.08
C CYS A 139 3.63 16.39 -0.74
N HIS A 140 2.35 16.65 -0.56
CA HIS A 140 1.84 17.98 -0.19
C HIS A 140 2.08 18.34 1.29
N HIS A 141 2.46 17.37 2.13
CA HIS A 141 2.62 17.59 3.56
C HIS A 141 3.89 18.37 3.93
N ILE A 142 4.94 18.32 3.11
CA ILE A 142 6.23 18.93 3.46
C ILE A 142 6.83 19.61 2.22
N ALA A 143 6.89 20.94 2.23
CA ALA A 143 7.59 21.73 1.24
C ALA A 143 8.80 22.42 1.89
N LEU A 144 10.01 22.00 1.50
CA LEU A 144 11.24 22.61 1.98
C LEU A 144 11.73 23.69 1.00
N THR A 145 12.19 24.81 1.53
CA THR A 145 12.99 25.80 0.81
C THR A 145 14.36 25.23 0.46
N ARG A 146 15.11 25.93 -0.40
CA ARG A 146 16.49 25.57 -0.72
C ARG A 146 17.37 25.51 0.53
N ARG A 147 17.19 26.48 1.45
CA ARG A 147 17.98 26.56 2.68
C ARG A 147 17.63 25.46 3.67
N GLU A 148 16.35 25.14 3.83
CA GLU A 148 15.94 24.04 4.71
C GLU A 148 16.45 22.69 4.20
N ARG A 149 16.43 22.44 2.88
CA ARG A 149 17.06 21.24 2.29
C ARG A 149 18.55 21.17 2.59
N GLU A 150 19.27 22.27 2.41
CA GLU A 150 20.72 22.36 2.67
C GLU A 150 21.02 22.09 4.16
N CYS A 151 20.29 22.71 5.08
CA CYS A 151 20.42 22.47 6.51
C CYS A 151 20.10 21.01 6.87
N LEU A 152 18.99 20.46 6.39
CA LEU A 152 18.63 19.04 6.60
C LEU A 152 19.72 18.10 6.10
N GLN A 153 20.32 18.40 4.94
CA GLN A 153 21.37 17.58 4.35
C GLN A 153 22.67 17.64 5.17
N TYR A 154 22.99 18.79 5.78
CA TYR A 154 24.11 18.91 6.72
C TYR A 154 23.84 18.20 8.05
N SER A 155 22.65 18.37 8.63
CA SER A 155 22.24 17.67 9.85
C SER A 155 22.21 16.15 9.67
N ALA A 156 21.73 15.65 8.52
CA ALA A 156 21.73 14.23 8.18
C ALA A 156 23.16 13.64 8.07
N LYS A 157 24.16 14.47 7.80
CA LYS A 157 25.59 14.10 7.80
C LYS A 157 26.25 14.27 9.18
N GLY A 158 25.49 14.64 10.21
CA GLY A 158 25.99 14.86 11.57
C GLY A 158 26.66 16.22 11.79
N MET A 159 26.50 17.18 10.89
CA MET A 159 27.04 18.53 11.10
C MET A 159 26.16 19.30 12.10
N THR A 160 26.78 19.82 13.15
CA THR A 160 26.12 20.71 14.11
C THR A 160 26.08 22.14 13.57
N ALA A 161 25.08 22.92 14.01
CA ALA A 161 25.07 24.35 13.72
C ALA A 161 26.34 24.98 14.32
N LYS A 162 27.04 25.83 13.54
CA LYS A 162 28.12 26.64 14.10
C LYS A 162 27.50 27.58 15.14
N SER A 163 27.88 27.39 16.39
CA SER A 163 27.66 28.32 17.50
C SER A 163 28.37 29.65 17.25
#